data_AF-A0A962HEU3-F1
#
_entry.id   AF-A0A962HEU3-F1
#
_cell.length_a   1.000
_cell.length_b   1.000
_cell.length_c   1.000
_cell.angle_alpha   90.00
_cell.angle_beta   90.00
_cell.angle_gamma   90.00
#
_symmetry.space_group_name_H-M   'P 1'
#
loop_
_entity.id
_entity.type
_entity.pdbx_description
1 polymer ?
#
loop_
_entity_poly.entity_id
_entity_poly.type
_entity_poly.pdbx_seq_one_letter_code
_entity_poly.pdbx_strand_id
1 'polypeptide(L)'
;MVQGTTSDAGKSTLVAGFCRLLVNRGMSIAPFKPQNMALNSAVTVDGGEIGRAQAVQAQACRLDAHTDMNPILLKPNTDIGAQV
;
A
#
# COMPACT_ATOMS: atom_id res chain seq x y z
N MET A 1 -7.84 3.90 10.32
CA MET A 1 -6.66 4.62 9.81
C MET A 1 -5.50 4.38 10.78
N VAL A 2 -4.29 4.08 10.29
CA VAL A 2 -3.10 3.89 11.13
C VAL A 2 -2.15 5.06 10.91
N GLN A 3 -1.88 5.80 11.98
CA GLN A 3 -1.07 7.01 11.98
C GLN A 3 0.25 6.79 12.73
N GLY A 4 1.19 7.73 12.61
CA GLY A 4 2.44 7.72 13.35
C GLY A 4 3.11 9.09 13.34
N THR A 5 4.01 9.33 14.29
CA THR A 5 4.62 10.64 14.54
C THR A 5 5.78 10.97 13.60
N THR A 6 6.29 9.98 12.86
CA THR A 6 7.37 10.13 11.89
C THR A 6 7.22 9.14 10.74
N SER A 7 7.92 9.40 9.64
CA SER A 7 8.23 8.40 8.62
C SER A 7 8.99 7.22 9.25
N ASP A 8 8.83 6.03 8.70
CA ASP A 8 9.53 4.81 9.19
C ASP A 8 9.21 4.36 10.63
N ALA A 9 8.20 4.95 11.28
CA ALA A 9 7.66 4.48 12.57
C ALA A 9 7.03 3.07 12.55
N GLY A 10 7.24 2.25 11.51
CA GLY A 10 6.70 0.90 11.40
C GLY A 10 5.23 0.78 10.97
N LYS A 11 4.59 1.89 10.58
CA LYS A 11 3.16 1.93 10.18
C LYS A 11 2.79 0.88 9.14
N SER A 12 3.57 0.77 8.06
CA SER A 12 3.28 -0.16 6.96
C SER A 12 3.37 -1.62 7.40
N THR A 13 4.38 -1.96 8.21
CA THR A 13 4.58 -3.30 8.77
C THR A 13 3.47 -3.66 9.74
N LEU A 14 3.06 -2.73 10.61
CA LEU A 14 1.96 -2.93 11.54
C LEU A 14 0.64 -3.21 10.80
N VAL A 15 0.35 -2.43 9.74
CA VAL A 15 -0.83 -2.66 8.91
C VAL A 15 -0.78 -4.02 8.23
N ALA A 16 0.36 -4.45 7.69
CA ALA A 16 0.49 -5.78 7.10
C ALA A 16 0.24 -6.90 8.14
N GLY A 17 0.72 -6.74 9.37
CA GLY A 17 0.42 -7.65 10.48
C GLY A 17 -1.08 -7.71 10.80
N PHE A 18 -1.76 -6.56 10.88
CA PHE A 18 -3.21 -6.52 11.07
C PHE A 18 -3.97 -7.15 9.90
N CYS A 19 -3.54 -6.90 8.66
CA CYS A 19 -4.13 -7.53 7.47
C CYS A 19 -4.11 -9.05 7.60
N ARG A 20 -2.95 -9.65 7.90
CA ARG A 20 -2.83 -11.09 8.09
C ARG A 20 -3.67 -11.60 9.26
N LEU A 21 -3.63 -10.90 10.39
CA LEU A 21 -4.36 -11.30 11.59
C LEU A 21 -5.88 -11.33 11.39
N LEU A 22 -6.44 -10.29 10.78
CA LEU A 22 -7.88 -10.18 10.54
C LEU A 22 -8.36 -11.20 9.50
N VAL A 23 -7.60 -11.42 8.43
CA VAL A 23 -7.90 -12.48 7.46
C VAL A 23 -7.83 -13.87 8.09
N ASN A 24 -6.85 -14.13 8.96
CA ASN A 24 -6.78 -15.41 9.69
C ASN A 24 -7.97 -15.63 10.64
N ARG A 25 -8.70 -14.56 11.02
CA ARG A 25 -9.95 -14.61 11.79
C ARG A 25 -11.20 -14.71 10.91
N GLY A 26 -11.04 -14.91 9.60
CA GLY A 26 -12.16 -15.04 8.65
C GLY A 26 -12.81 -13.72 8.25
N MET A 27 -12.19 -12.57 8.53
CA MET A 27 -12.72 -11.27 8.10
C MET A 27 -12.32 -10.97 6.65
N SER A 28 -13.28 -10.45 5.88
CA SER A 28 -13.03 -9.89 4.55
C SER A 28 -12.53 -8.46 4.70
N ILE A 29 -11.27 -8.22 4.32
CA ILE A 29 -10.63 -6.91 4.43
C ILE A 29 -9.69 -6.65 3.25
N ALA A 30 -9.45 -5.38 2.94
CA ALA A 30 -8.46 -4.94 1.97
C ALA A 30 -7.67 -3.75 2.54
N PRO A 31 -6.38 -3.58 2.17
CA PRO A 31 -5.64 -2.39 2.55
C PRO A 31 -6.03 -1.20 1.68
N PHE A 32 -5.94 0.00 2.25
CA PHE A 32 -6.18 1.23 1.52
C PHE A 32 -5.23 2.33 1.98
N LYS A 33 -4.52 2.93 1.04
CA LYS A 33 -3.72 4.14 1.24
C LYS A 33 -4.04 5.12 0.10
N PRO A 34 -4.82 6.19 0.35
CA PRO A 34 -5.37 7.03 -0.72
C PRO A 34 -4.29 7.67 -1.59
N GLN A 35 -3.15 8.03 -0.99
CA GLN A 35 -2.00 8.57 -1.70
C GLN A 35 -0.72 8.00 -1.12
N ASN A 36 0.19 7.61 -2.02
CA ASN A 36 1.54 7.19 -1.69
C ASN A 36 2.56 8.00 -2.50
N MET A 37 3.77 8.11 -1.98
CA MET A 37 4.90 8.72 -2.66
C MET A 37 6.09 7.77 -2.55
N ALA A 38 6.42 7.10 -3.64
CA ALA A 38 7.48 6.08 -3.66
C ALA A 38 8.02 5.90 -5.07
N LEU A 39 9.34 5.79 -5.21
CA LEU A 39 9.99 5.44 -6.47
C LEU A 39 9.78 3.96 -6.84
N ASN A 40 9.67 3.10 -5.83
CA ASN A 40 9.54 1.66 -5.99
C ASN A 40 8.08 1.23 -5.96
N SER A 41 7.60 0.71 -7.08
CA SER A 41 6.24 0.18 -7.27
C SER A 41 6.22 -1.34 -7.44
N ALA A 42 5.01 -1.89 -7.43
CA ALA A 42 4.69 -3.22 -7.93
C ALA A 42 3.58 -3.09 -8.97
N VAL A 43 3.65 -3.90 -10.03
CA VAL A 43 2.60 -3.98 -11.06
C VAL A 43 1.40 -4.72 -10.48
N THR A 44 0.21 -4.19 -10.72
CA THR A 44 -1.05 -4.76 -10.28
C THR A 44 -1.70 -5.63 -11.35
N VAL A 45 -2.71 -6.41 -10.98
CA VAL A 45 -3.42 -7.29 -11.92
C VAL A 45 -4.19 -6.54 -13.01
N ASP A 46 -4.53 -5.28 -12.75
CA ASP A 46 -5.17 -4.35 -13.69
C ASP A 46 -4.16 -3.54 -14.53
N GLY A 47 -2.88 -3.90 -14.48
CA GLY A 47 -1.82 -3.30 -15.31
C GLY A 47 -1.30 -1.94 -14.83
N GLY A 48 -1.85 -1.42 -13.73
CA GLY A 48 -1.37 -0.24 -13.04
C GLY A 48 -0.21 -0.52 -12.09
N GLU A 49 0.09 0.45 -11.23
CA GLU A 49 1.17 0.37 -10.27
C GLU A 49 0.74 0.87 -8.89
N ILE A 50 1.18 0.16 -7.84
CA ILE A 50 1.01 0.59 -6.45
C ILE A 50 2.35 0.57 -5.73
N GLY A 51 2.47 1.30 -4.62
CA GLY A 51 3.68 1.23 -3.82
C GLY A 51 3.94 -0.17 -3.26
N ARG A 52 5.21 -0.58 -3.18
CA ARG A 52 5.59 -1.92 -2.67
C ARG A 52 4.99 -2.27 -1.31
N ALA A 53 4.87 -1.30 -0.40
CA ALA A 53 4.27 -1.52 0.91
C ALA A 53 2.78 -1.93 0.80
N GLN A 54 2.05 -1.37 -0.16
CA GLN A 54 0.65 -1.70 -0.40
C GLN A 54 0.52 -3.08 -1.05
N ALA A 55 1.44 -3.45 -1.94
CA ALA A 55 1.50 -4.82 -2.48
C ALA A 55 1.74 -5.88 -1.39
N VAL A 56 2.64 -5.62 -0.45
CA VAL A 56 2.85 -6.52 0.71
C VAL A 56 1.60 -6.59 1.60
N GLN A 57 0.89 -5.47 1.78
CA GLN A 57 -0.37 -5.46 2.52
C GLN A 57 -1.48 -6.24 1.79
N ALA A 58 -1.55 -6.17 0.46
CA ALA A 58 -2.48 -6.96 -0.35
C ALA A 58 -2.23 -8.47 -0.17
N GLN A 59 -0.95 -8.88 -0.25
CA GLN A 59 -0.52 -10.25 0.03
C GLN A 59 -0.88 -10.69 1.46
N ALA A 60 -0.75 -9.79 2.44
CA ALA A 60 -1.18 -10.05 3.82
C ALA A 60 -2.71 -10.26 3.91
N CYS A 61 -3.49 -9.60 3.07
CA CYS A 61 -4.92 -9.84 2.90
C CYS A 61 -5.27 -11.11 2.08
N ARG A 62 -4.29 -11.83 1.51
CA ARG A 62 -4.52 -12.90 0.51
C ARG A 62 -5.30 -12.41 -0.72
N LEU A 63 -5.06 -11.17 -1.12
CA LEU A 63 -5.63 -10.56 -2.31
C LEU A 63 -4.52 -10.25 -3.30
N ASP A 64 -4.86 -10.28 -4.58
CA ASP A 64 -4.01 -9.73 -5.61
C ASP A 64 -3.91 -8.21 -5.43
N ALA A 65 -2.74 -7.66 -5.80
CA ALA A 65 -2.51 -6.23 -5.79
C ALA A 65 -3.39 -5.54 -6.85
N HIS A 66 -4.14 -4.51 -6.43
CA HIS A 66 -5.06 -3.74 -7.29
C HIS A 66 -4.88 -2.24 -7.06
N THR A 67 -5.04 -1.41 -8.09
CA THR A 67 -4.83 0.05 -8.00
C THR A 67 -5.75 0.73 -6.99
N ASP A 68 -6.96 0.22 -6.77
CA ASP A 68 -7.88 0.72 -5.74
C ASP A 68 -7.28 0.75 -4.31
N MET A 69 -6.28 -0.09 -4.03
CA MET A 69 -5.61 -0.12 -2.72
C MET A 69 -4.66 1.07 -2.54
N ASN A 70 -4.22 1.69 -3.65
CA ASN A 70 -3.36 2.85 -3.69
C ASN A 70 -3.62 3.69 -4.97
N PRO A 71 -4.76 4.39 -5.04
CA PRO A 71 -5.23 4.99 -6.29
C PRO A 71 -4.35 6.15 -6.79
N ILE A 72 -3.61 6.81 -5.89
CA ILE A 72 -2.64 7.84 -6.24
C ILE A 72 -1.25 7.40 -5.82
N LEU A 73 -0.38 7.12 -6.79
CA LEU A 73 1.03 6.84 -6.58
C LEU A 73 1.87 7.96 -7.22
N LEU A 74 2.48 8.79 -6.39
CA LEU A 74 3.43 9.80 -6.85
C LEU A 74 4.82 9.18 -6.92
N LYS A 75 5.48 9.29 -8.08
CA LYS A 75 6.89 8.96 -8.29
C LYS A 75 7.67 10.24 -8.52
N PRO A 76 8.27 10.85 -7.47
CA PRO A 76 8.98 12.11 -7.59
C PRO A 76 10.14 11.99 -8.59
N ASN A 77 10.27 12.94 -9.49
CA ASN A 77 11.37 13.00 -10.45
C ASN A 77 12.16 14.32 -10.37
N THR A 78 11.61 15.33 -9.67
CA THR A 78 12.24 16.61 -9.36
C THR A 78 11.71 17.14 -8.02
N ASP A 79 12.24 18.25 -7.52
CA ASP A 79 11.79 18.84 -6.25
C ASP A 79 10.32 19.32 -6.27
N ILE A 80 9.78 19.63 -7.45
CA ILE A 80 8.41 20.14 -7.64
C ILE A 80 7.54 19.26 -8.54
N GLY A 81 8.03 18.10 -8.97
CA GLY A 81 7.41 17.26 -9.98
C GLY A 81 7.40 15.77 -9.64
N ALA A 82 6.35 15.09 -10.10
CA ALA A 82 6.20 13.65 -9.99
C ALA A 82 5.48 13.09 -11.21
N GLN A 83 5.79 11.84 -11.56
CA GLN A 83 4.93 11.03 -12.41
C GLN A 83 3.76 10.51 -11.56
N VAL A 84 2.59 10.47 -12.17
CA VAL A 84 1.36 9.85 -11.63
C VAL A 84 1.00 8.66 -12.49
#